data_AF-A0A447MSS0-F1
#
_entry.id   AF-A0A447MSS0-F1
#
_cell.length_a   1.000
_cell.length_b   1.000
_cell.length_c   1.000
_cell.angle_alpha   90.00
_cell.angle_beta   90.00
_cell.angle_gamma   90.00
#
_symmetry.space_group_name_H-M   'P 1'
#
loop_
_entity.id
_entity.type
_entity.pdbx_description
1 polymer ?
#
loop_
_entity_poly.entity_id
_entity_poly.type
_entity_poly.pdbx_seq_one_letter_code
_entity_poly.pdbx_strand_id
1 'polypeptide(L)'
;MDMNYRGMINMLVFCGCVGQTGGGWAHYVGQEKLRPQTGWLPLAFALDWNRPPRQMNSTSFFYNHASQWRYEKLTAQELLSPLGRSG
;
A
#
# COMPACT_ATOMS: atom_id res chain seq x y z
N MET A 1 9.66 -5.55 -1.50
CA MET A 1 8.93 -5.91 -0.26
C MET A 1 7.81 -6.91 -0.56
N ASP A 2 7.02 -6.68 -1.62
CA ASP A 2 5.85 -7.51 -1.97
C ASP A 2 6.13 -9.02 -2.04
N MET A 3 7.27 -9.44 -2.61
CA MET A 3 7.60 -10.87 -2.70
C MET A 3 7.83 -11.52 -1.33
N ASN A 4 8.41 -10.79 -0.37
CA ASN A 4 8.61 -11.29 0.99
C ASN A 4 7.24 -11.49 1.68
N TYR A 5 6.33 -10.52 1.53
CA TYR A 5 4.97 -10.63 2.07
C TYR A 5 4.21 -11.79 1.42
N ARG A 6 4.23 -11.89 0.09
CA ARG A 6 3.56 -12.96 -0.65
C ARG A 6 4.08 -14.34 -0.28
N GLY A 7 5.38 -14.50 -0.03
CA GLY A 7 5.95 -15.77 0.45
C GLY A 7 5.32 -16.22 1.77
N MET A 8 5.29 -15.33 2.78
CA MET A 8 4.67 -15.63 4.08
C MET A 8 3.15 -15.83 3.97
N ILE A 9 2.46 -14.98 3.22
CA ILE A 9 1.00 -15.06 3.03
C ILE A 9 0.63 -16.37 2.32
N ASN A 10 1.36 -16.77 1.27
CA ASN A 10 1.11 -18.04 0.57
C ASN A 10 1.22 -19.24 1.52
N MET A 11 2.24 -19.28 2.38
CA MET A 11 2.38 -20.33 3.40
C MET A 11 1.16 -20.40 4.32
N LEU A 12 0.72 -19.24 4.83
CA LEU A 12 -0.44 -19.16 5.72
C LEU A 12 -1.75 -19.54 5.03
N VAL A 13 -1.90 -19.21 3.75
CA VAL A 13 -3.05 -19.62 2.94
C VAL A 13 -3.02 -21.14 2.70
N PHE A 14 -1.88 -21.71 2.34
CA PHE A 14 -1.75 -23.16 2.11
C PHE A 14 -1.94 -24.00 3.37
N CYS A 15 -1.65 -23.45 4.55
CA CYS A 15 -1.92 -24.09 5.83
C CYS A 15 -3.29 -23.71 6.44
N GLY A 16 -4.16 -22.98 5.71
CA GLY A 16 -5.49 -22.61 6.19
C GLY A 16 -5.50 -21.70 7.44
N CYS A 17 -4.42 -20.97 7.69
CA CYS A 17 -4.26 -20.17 8.91
C CYS A 17 -4.99 -18.82 8.85
N VAL A 18 -5.25 -18.28 7.65
CA VAL A 18 -5.88 -16.96 7.48
C VAL A 18 -7.35 -17.03 7.89
N GLY A 19 -7.75 -16.22 8.87
CA GLY A 19 -9.13 -16.14 9.36
C GLY A 19 -9.46 -17.08 10.52
N GLN A 20 -8.49 -17.86 11.02
CA GLN A 20 -8.64 -18.75 12.18
C GLN A 20 -8.03 -18.13 13.44
N THR A 21 -8.69 -18.26 14.60
CA THR A 21 -8.15 -17.79 15.88
C THR A 21 -6.81 -18.47 16.19
N GLY A 22 -5.78 -17.67 16.47
CA GLY A 22 -4.43 -18.16 16.73
C GLY A 22 -3.56 -18.36 15.46
N GLY A 23 -4.10 -18.09 14.26
CA GLY A 23 -3.37 -18.17 13.00
C GLY A 23 -3.47 -16.89 12.15
N GLY A 24 -2.69 -16.85 11.06
CA GLY A 24 -2.80 -15.82 10.03
C GLY A 24 -1.61 -14.86 9.96
N TRP A 25 -1.76 -13.83 9.12
CA TRP A 25 -0.70 -12.84 8.89
C TRP A 25 -0.82 -11.70 9.90
N ALA A 26 0.16 -11.61 10.78
CA ALA A 26 0.20 -10.64 11.87
C ALA A 26 1.22 -9.53 11.57
N HIS A 27 0.77 -8.50 10.84
CA HIS A 27 1.59 -7.36 10.44
C HIS A 27 1.50 -6.21 11.44
N TYR A 28 2.66 -5.73 11.89
CA TYR A 28 2.79 -4.65 12.85
C TYR A 28 3.86 -3.67 12.36
N VAL A 29 3.44 -2.43 12.07
CA VAL A 29 4.34 -1.32 11.70
C VAL A 29 3.90 -0.04 12.41
N GLY A 30 3.00 0.75 11.81
CA GLY A 30 2.52 2.00 12.37
C GLY A 30 1.26 1.81 13.22
N GLN A 31 0.82 2.89 13.86
CA GLN A 31 -0.51 2.95 14.49
C GLN A 31 -1.60 3.29 13.46
N GLU A 32 -1.71 2.50 12.39
CA GLU A 32 -2.65 2.77 11.29
C GLU A 32 -4.12 2.47 11.63
N LYS A 33 -4.39 1.64 12.65
CA LYS A 33 -5.75 1.20 12.99
C LYS A 33 -6.51 2.25 13.82
N LEU A 34 -7.03 3.26 13.14
CA LEU A 34 -8.05 4.14 13.70
C LEU A 34 -9.40 3.40 13.75
N ARG A 35 -9.79 2.93 14.94
CA ARG A 35 -10.96 2.05 15.13
C ARG A 35 -12.29 2.67 14.66
N PRO A 36 -12.66 3.92 15.02
CA PRO A 36 -13.93 4.52 14.59
C PRO A 36 -13.83 5.16 13.20
N GLN A 37 -13.34 4.42 12.19
CA GLN A 37 -13.00 4.95 10.86
C GLN A 37 -14.15 5.74 10.21
N THR A 38 -15.37 5.19 10.20
CA THR A 38 -16.52 5.80 9.51
C THR A 38 -17.10 7.01 10.25
N GLY A 39 -16.85 7.14 11.56
CA GLY A 39 -17.20 8.33 12.32
C GLY A 39 -16.15 9.44 12.20
N TRP A 40 -14.87 9.08 12.15
CA TRP A 40 -13.77 10.04 12.05
C TRP A 40 -13.57 10.60 10.64
N LEU A 41 -13.70 9.77 9.61
CA LEU A 41 -13.46 10.15 8.21
C LEU A 41 -14.30 11.36 7.72
N PRO A 42 -15.62 11.47 8.00
CA PRO A 42 -16.37 12.65 7.60
C PRO A 42 -15.93 13.92 8.36
N LEU A 43 -15.57 13.79 9.64
CA LEU A 43 -15.05 14.90 10.44
C LEU A 43 -13.70 15.40 9.92
N ALA A 44 -12.76 14.49 9.66
CA ALA A 44 -11.40 14.83 9.25
C ALA A 44 -11.31 15.50 7.87
N PHE A 45 -12.23 15.15 6.97
CA PHE A 45 -12.23 15.62 5.58
C PHE A 45 -13.46 16.47 5.22
N ALA A 46 -14.23 16.92 6.21
CA ALA A 46 -15.46 17.74 6.04
C ALA A 46 -16.47 17.13 5.04
N LEU A 47 -16.65 15.81 5.06
CA LEU A 47 -17.48 15.10 4.08
C LEU A 47 -18.98 15.18 4.37
N ASP A 48 -19.34 15.74 5.52
CA ASP A 48 -20.67 16.20 5.86
C ASP A 48 -21.04 17.51 5.13
N TRP A 49 -20.05 18.31 4.71
CA TRP A 49 -20.24 19.57 3.97
C TRP A 49 -20.04 19.42 2.46
N ASN A 50 -18.96 18.75 2.03
CA ASN A 50 -18.61 18.64 0.62
C ASN A 50 -17.89 17.33 0.28
N ARG A 51 -18.11 16.81 -0.92
CA ARG A 51 -17.57 15.53 -1.39
C ARG A 51 -17.18 15.59 -2.86
N PRO A 52 -16.08 14.94 -3.31
CA PRO A 52 -15.07 14.20 -2.54
C PRO A 52 -13.93 15.09 -2.00
N PRO A 53 -13.13 14.63 -1.03
CA PRO A 53 -11.93 15.35 -0.60
C PRO A 53 -10.79 15.16 -1.62
N ARG A 54 -9.74 15.98 -1.52
CA ARG A 54 -8.50 15.81 -2.30
C ARG A 54 -7.43 15.09 -1.49
N GLN A 55 -7.45 13.75 -1.55
CA GLN A 55 -6.37 12.94 -0.99
C GLN A 55 -5.18 12.91 -1.95
N MET A 56 -3.97 12.84 -1.40
CA MET A 56 -2.73 12.74 -2.17
C MET A 56 -1.80 11.70 -1.54
N ASN A 57 -1.24 10.79 -2.34
CA ASN A 57 -0.25 9.84 -1.86
C ASN A 57 1.13 10.51 -1.76
N SER A 58 1.65 10.62 -0.55
CA SER A 58 2.81 11.48 -0.28
C SER A 58 4.10 11.05 -0.98
N THR A 59 4.33 9.74 -1.21
CA THR A 59 5.54 9.26 -1.88
C THR A 59 5.70 9.87 -3.27
N SER A 60 4.65 9.85 -4.10
CA SER A 60 4.66 10.48 -5.43
C SER A 60 4.72 12.01 -5.34
N PHE A 61 4.00 12.59 -4.38
CA PHE A 61 4.01 14.03 -4.15
C PHE A 61 5.43 14.55 -3.88
N PHE A 62 6.16 13.93 -2.95
CA PHE A 62 7.51 14.34 -2.62
C PHE A 62 8.52 13.96 -3.71
N TYR A 63 8.35 12.82 -4.38
CA TYR A 63 9.20 12.47 -5.53
C TYR A 63 9.19 13.57 -6.61
N ASN A 64 8.01 14.16 -6.87
CA ASN A 64 7.86 15.28 -7.78
C ASN A 64 8.30 16.62 -7.17
N HIS A 65 7.70 17.05 -6.05
CA HIS A 65 7.88 18.40 -5.50
C HIS A 65 9.23 18.64 -4.83
N ALA A 66 9.91 17.59 -4.34
CA ALA A 66 11.31 17.67 -3.92
C ALA A 66 12.27 17.37 -5.08
N SER A 67 11.76 17.23 -6.31
CA SER A 67 12.53 16.97 -7.53
C SER A 67 13.46 15.76 -7.44
N GLN A 68 13.13 14.76 -6.61
CA GLN A 68 13.97 13.57 -6.42
C GLN A 68 14.11 12.79 -7.73
N TRP A 69 13.09 12.83 -8.60
CA TRP A 69 13.11 12.23 -9.93
C TRP A 69 14.28 12.71 -10.82
N ARG A 70 14.81 13.91 -10.59
CA ARG A 70 15.99 14.44 -11.32
C ARG A 70 17.27 13.65 -11.05
N TYR A 71 17.28 12.83 -10.00
CA TYR A 71 18.40 12.00 -9.57
C TYR A 71 18.08 10.50 -9.70
N GLU A 72 17.03 10.14 -10.45
CA GLU A 72 16.62 8.75 -10.63
C GLU A 72 17.72 7.94 -11.32
N LYS A 73 17.97 6.75 -10.79
CA LYS A 73 18.97 5.81 -11.32
C LYS A 73 18.34 4.49 -11.77
N LEU A 74 17.14 4.18 -11.28
CA LEU A 74 16.44 2.96 -11.63
C LEU A 74 15.52 3.20 -12.83
N THR A 75 15.66 2.39 -13.89
CA THR A 75 14.78 2.46 -15.05
C THR A 75 13.67 1.42 -14.97
N ALA A 76 12.50 1.72 -15.53
CA ALA A 76 11.39 0.76 -15.58
C ALA A 76 11.76 -0.50 -16.38
N GLN A 77 12.60 -0.36 -17.42
CA GLN A 77 13.07 -1.44 -18.28
C GLN A 77 13.81 -2.53 -17.50
N GLU A 78 14.58 -2.17 -16.47
CA GLU A 78 15.28 -3.13 -15.60
C GLU A 78 14.33 -3.93 -14.70
N LEU A 79 13.11 -3.46 -14.49
CA LEU A 79 12.10 -4.12 -13.65
C LEU A 79 11.15 -5.03 -14.44
N LEU A 80 11.18 -4.98 -15.76
CA LEU A 80 10.27 -5.76 -16.60
C LEU A 80 10.59 -7.26 -16.53
N SER A 81 9.54 -8.07 -16.59
CA SER A 81 9.70 -9.51 -16.80
C SER A 81 10.42 -9.78 -18.13
N PRO A 82 11.32 -10.77 -18.20
CA PRO A 82 11.92 -11.19 -19.47
C PRO A 82 10.87 -11.71 -20.48
N LEU A 83 9.68 -12.10 -20.00
CA LEU A 83 8.54 -12.51 -20.83
C LEU A 83 7.64 -11.34 -21.26
N GLY A 84 7.93 -10.12 -20.80
CA GLY A 84 7.14 -8.91 -21.09
C GLY A 84 7.35 -8.32 -22.48
N ARG A 85 8.11 -9.01 -23.37
CA ARG A 85 8.36 -8.60 -24.75
C ARG A 85 7.78 -9.64 -25.71
N SER A 86 6.57 -9.41 -26.19
CA SER A 86 6.02 -10.00 -27.42
C SER A 86 4.91 -9.08 -27.93
N GLY A 87 5.17 -8.40 -29.06
CA GLY A 87 4.30 -7.37 -29.66
C GLY A 87 5.11 -6.16 -30.09
#